data_AF-A0A9D1YVY6-F1
#
_entry.id   AF-A0A9D1YVY6-F1
#
_cell.length_a   1.000
_cell.length_b   1.000
_cell.length_c   1.000
_cell.angle_alpha   90.00
_cell.angle_beta   90.00
_cell.angle_gamma   90.00
#
_symmetry.space_group_name_H-M   'P 1'
#
loop_
_entity.id
_entity.type
_entity.pdbx_description
1 polymer ?
#
loop_
_entity_poly.entity_id
_entity_poly.type
_entity_poly.pdbx_seq_one_letter_code
_entity_poly.pdbx_strand_id
1 'polypeptide(L)'
;MNGRAESGLETLLRLACEDQGWDVEIQVPFRGGRVDIVINGWLFIEVDGSQFHDVGEQARKDRIRNKQIVQAGFRWHRFGYADVVHRLDETLAVIRAILLAGAPNARAAALA
;
A
#
# COMPACT_ATOMS: atom_id res chain seq x y z
N MET A 1 15.90 11.59 6.14
CA MET A 1 16.86 10.53 5.77
C MET A 1 16.30 9.20 6.28
N ASN A 2 15.34 8.58 5.58
CA ASN A 2 14.66 7.34 6.02
C ASN A 2 14.68 6.20 4.99
N GLY A 3 15.17 6.45 3.76
CA GLY A 3 15.01 5.53 2.62
C GLY A 3 15.57 4.11 2.80
N ARG A 4 16.54 3.89 3.70
CA ARG A 4 17.04 2.52 3.98
C ARG A 4 16.08 1.72 4.86
N ALA A 5 15.42 2.37 5.83
CA ALA A 5 14.44 1.71 6.67
C ALA A 5 13.15 1.44 5.89
N GLU A 6 12.72 2.41 5.08
CA GLU A 6 11.57 2.30 4.17
C GLU A 6 11.80 1.13 3.18
N SER A 7 12.93 1.12 2.46
CA SER A 7 13.26 0.03 1.53
C SER A 7 13.35 -1.36 2.20
N GLY A 8 13.81 -1.43 3.46
CA GLY A 8 13.84 -2.67 4.22
C GLY A 8 12.45 -3.19 4.60
N LEU A 9 11.56 -2.29 5.02
CA LEU A 9 10.17 -2.62 5.33
C LEU A 9 9.39 -3.06 4.09
N GLU A 10 9.56 -2.32 2.98
CA GLU A 10 8.98 -2.65 1.69
C GLU A 10 9.41 -4.04 1.23
N THR A 11 10.70 -4.35 1.35
CA THR A 11 11.23 -5.66 0.96
C THR A 11 10.66 -6.78 1.82
N LEU A 12 10.58 -6.58 3.14
CA LEU A 12 10.04 -7.58 4.07
C LEU A 12 8.56 -7.86 3.77
N LEU A 13 7.75 -6.80 3.62
CA LEU A 13 6.33 -6.97 3.31
C LEU A 13 6.11 -7.57 1.91
N ARG A 14 6.91 -7.17 0.91
CA ARG A 14 6.87 -7.75 -0.44
C ARG A 14 7.08 -9.25 -0.41
N LEU A 15 8.18 -9.71 0.19
CA LEU A 15 8.52 -11.15 0.26
C LEU A 15 7.44 -11.94 1.00
N ALA A 16 6.89 -11.39 2.08
CA ALA A 16 5.82 -12.03 2.83
C ALA A 16 4.53 -12.16 2.00
N CYS A 17 4.17 -11.13 1.22
CA CYS A 17 3.04 -11.16 0.31
C CYS A 17 3.25 -12.12 -0.89
N GLU A 18 4.46 -12.16 -1.46
CA GLU A 18 4.84 -13.08 -2.53
C GLU A 18 4.75 -14.55 -2.05
N ASP A 19 5.13 -14.85 -0.81
CA ASP A 19 4.98 -16.19 -0.20
C ASP A 19 3.51 -16.60 -0.03
N GLN A 20 2.58 -15.64 0.05
CA GLN A 20 1.14 -15.90 -0.01
C GLN A 20 0.61 -16.16 -1.44
N GLY A 21 1.46 -16.06 -2.45
CA GLY A 21 1.11 -16.21 -3.86
C GLY A 21 0.38 -15.00 -4.44
N TRP A 22 0.50 -13.83 -3.82
CA TRP A 22 -0.05 -12.59 -4.37
C TRP A 22 0.91 -11.96 -5.37
N ASP A 23 0.37 -11.31 -6.40
CA ASP A 23 1.17 -10.55 -7.36
C ASP A 23 1.53 -9.19 -6.76
N VAL A 24 2.82 -8.86 -6.66
CA VAL A 24 3.31 -7.71 -5.91
C VAL A 24 4.23 -6.86 -6.78
N GLU A 25 3.85 -5.59 -6.96
CA GLU A 25 4.67 -4.56 -7.61
C GLU A 25 5.16 -3.56 -6.56
N ILE A 26 6.40 -3.07 -6.69
CA ILE A 26 6.98 -2.10 -5.75
C ILE A 26 7.31 -0.77 -6.42
N GLN A 27 7.32 0.32 -5.63
CA GLN A 27 7.68 1.68 -6.07
C GLN A 27 6.91 2.12 -7.33
N VAL A 28 5.63 1.77 -7.40
CA VAL A 28 4.76 1.94 -8.57
C VAL A 28 4.46 3.42 -8.81
N PRO A 29 4.78 3.98 -10.00
CA PRO A 29 4.45 5.36 -10.33
C PRO A 29 2.93 5.59 -10.33
N PHE A 30 2.46 6.61 -9.62
CA PHE A 30 1.05 7.00 -9.61
C PHE A 30 0.89 8.51 -9.50
N ARG A 31 0.30 9.12 -10.54
CA ARG A 31 -0.08 10.55 -10.62
C ARG A 31 0.97 11.52 -10.07
N GLY A 32 2.20 11.39 -10.55
CA GLY A 32 3.31 12.28 -10.20
C GLY A 32 4.01 11.97 -8.87
N GLY A 33 3.63 10.86 -8.22
CA GLY A 33 4.36 10.27 -7.10
C GLY A 33 4.62 8.79 -7.33
N ARG A 34 5.01 8.09 -6.26
CA ARG A 34 5.12 6.63 -6.21
C ARG A 34 4.33 6.09 -5.03
N VAL A 35 3.91 4.84 -5.14
CA VAL A 35 3.31 4.06 -4.06
C VAL A 35 4.24 2.88 -3.79
N ASP A 36 4.45 2.57 -2.52
CA ASP A 36 5.44 1.58 -2.11
C ASP A 36 5.14 0.19 -2.66
N ILE A 37 3.88 -0.26 -2.53
CA ILE A 37 3.45 -1.60 -2.94
C ILE A 37 2.07 -1.54 -3.64
N VAL A 38 1.90 -2.33 -4.70
CA VAL A 38 0.59 -2.64 -5.29
C VAL A 38 0.43 -4.16 -5.36
N ILE A 39 -0.70 -4.65 -4.85
CA ILE A 39 -1.04 -6.08 -4.86
C ILE A 39 -2.16 -6.36 -5.86
N ASN A 40 -1.97 -7.39 -6.69
CA ASN A 40 -2.89 -7.85 -7.73
C ASN A 40 -3.37 -6.72 -8.66
N GLY A 41 -2.56 -5.68 -8.85
CA GLY A 41 -2.86 -4.51 -9.70
C GLY A 41 -3.94 -3.54 -9.18
N TRP A 42 -4.48 -3.72 -7.96
CA TRP A 42 -5.58 -2.86 -7.48
C TRP A 42 -5.56 -2.48 -5.99
N LEU A 43 -4.80 -3.20 -5.15
CA LEU A 43 -4.65 -2.88 -3.73
C LEU A 43 -3.34 -2.12 -3.53
N PHE A 44 -3.44 -0.82 -3.27
CA PHE A 44 -2.31 0.07 -3.04
C PHE A 44 -1.96 0.08 -1.55
N ILE A 45 -0.70 -0.14 -1.22
CA ILE A 45 -0.18 -0.20 0.14
C ILE A 45 0.99 0.76 0.28
N GLU A 46 0.96 1.55 1.35
CA GLU A 46 2.07 2.38 1.80
C GLU A 46 2.65 1.81 3.09
N VAL A 47 3.97 1.87 3.24
CA VAL A 47 4.68 1.35 4.42
C VAL A 47 5.50 2.47 5.05
N ASP A 48 5.06 2.92 6.22
CA ASP A 48 5.67 4.07 6.89
C ASP A 48 6.62 3.63 7.99
N GLY A 49 7.91 3.87 7.80
CA GLY A 49 8.94 3.63 8.81
C GLY A 49 8.95 4.67 9.93
N SER A 50 8.21 5.77 9.81
CA SER A 50 8.28 6.92 10.70
C SER A 50 6.91 7.26 11.27
N GLN A 51 6.70 6.98 12.57
CA GLN A 51 5.36 7.16 13.15
C GLN A 51 4.77 8.57 12.97
N PHE A 52 5.55 9.67 12.89
CA PHE A 52 4.99 11.03 12.72
C PHE A 52 6.04 12.07 12.24
N HIS A 53 6.73 11.87 11.11
CA HIS A 53 7.72 12.87 10.64
C HIS A 53 7.34 13.64 9.37
N ASP A 54 6.24 13.30 8.70
CA ASP A 54 5.74 14.12 7.59
C ASP A 54 5.08 15.39 8.11
N VAL A 55 5.86 16.47 8.19
CA VAL A 55 5.37 17.82 8.51
C VAL A 55 5.20 18.64 7.24
N GLY A 56 4.13 19.44 7.19
CA GLY A 56 3.91 20.45 6.15
C GLY A 56 3.51 19.88 4.80
N GLU A 57 4.33 20.14 3.78
CA GLU A 57 3.98 19.95 2.36
C GLU A 57 3.95 18.47 1.93
N GLN A 58 4.83 17.64 2.50
CA GLN A 58 4.93 16.22 2.15
C GLN A 58 3.66 15.45 2.55
N ALA A 59 3.24 15.60 3.82
CA ALA A 59 1.98 15.05 4.31
C ALA A 59 0.77 15.50 3.49
N ARG A 60 0.78 16.75 2.99
CA ARG A 60 -0.27 17.26 2.11
C ARG A 60 -0.27 16.55 0.75
N LYS A 61 0.91 16.38 0.14
CA LYS A 61 1.08 15.65 -1.13
C LYS A 61 0.62 14.20 -1.02
N ASP A 62 1.00 13.50 0.05
CA ASP A 62 0.59 12.11 0.27
C ASP A 62 -0.91 12.01 0.49
N ARG A 63 -1.52 12.91 1.29
CA ARG A 63 -2.99 12.95 1.43
C ARG A 63 -3.71 13.18 0.10
N ILE A 64 -3.15 14.00 -0.80
CA ILE A 64 -3.72 14.23 -2.13
C ILE A 64 -3.60 12.96 -2.99
N ARG A 65 -2.42 12.32 -3.01
CA ARG A 65 -2.20 11.05 -3.73
C ARG A 65 -3.17 9.97 -3.26
N ASN A 66 -3.32 9.79 -1.95
CA ASN A 66 -4.18 8.74 -1.40
C ASN A 66 -5.65 8.97 -1.76
N LYS A 67 -6.12 10.23 -1.72
CA LYS A 67 -7.46 10.57 -2.20
C LYS A 67 -7.64 10.25 -3.68
N GLN A 68 -6.63 10.52 -4.51
CA GLN A 68 -6.67 10.23 -5.94
C GLN A 68 -6.70 8.72 -6.24
N ILE A 69 -5.99 7.89 -5.47
CA ILE A 69 -6.04 6.42 -5.57
C ILE A 69 -7.48 5.94 -5.33
N VAL A 70 -8.09 6.38 -4.23
CA VAL A 70 -9.46 6.00 -3.89
C VAL A 70 -10.47 6.53 -4.92
N GLN A 71 -10.33 7.78 -5.38
CA GLN A 71 -11.17 8.35 -6.43
C GLN A 71 -11.05 7.62 -7.77
N ALA A 72 -9.89 7.03 -8.07
CA ALA A 72 -9.67 6.22 -9.26
C ALA A 72 -10.27 4.81 -9.15
N GLY A 73 -10.92 4.46 -8.03
CA GLY A 73 -11.58 3.17 -7.84
C GLY A 73 -10.69 2.09 -7.23
N PHE A 74 -9.48 2.42 -6.79
CA PHE A 74 -8.58 1.45 -6.13
C PHE A 74 -8.81 1.41 -4.61
N ARG A 75 -8.32 0.35 -3.96
CA ARG A 75 -8.17 0.33 -2.49
C ARG A 75 -6.81 0.87 -2.10
N TRP A 76 -6.77 1.54 -0.97
CA TRP A 76 -5.55 2.05 -0.35
C TRP A 76 -5.50 1.68 1.13
N HIS A 77 -4.35 1.24 1.61
CA HIS A 77 -4.09 1.03 3.04
C HIS A 77 -2.65 1.44 3.41
N ARG A 78 -2.43 1.79 4.67
CA ARG A 78 -1.09 2.10 5.19
C ARG A 78 -0.78 1.23 6.40
N PHE A 79 0.42 0.69 6.44
CA PHE A 79 0.99 0.00 7.59
C PHE A 79 2.17 0.79 8.13
N GLY A 80 2.31 0.86 9.45
CA GLY A 80 3.48 1.44 10.10
C GLY A 80 4.57 0.41 10.34
N TYR A 81 5.74 0.88 10.79
CA TYR A 81 6.88 0.05 11.18
C TYR A 81 6.48 -1.12 12.09
N ALA A 82 5.70 -0.85 13.14
CA ALA A 82 5.32 -1.88 14.12
C ALA A 82 4.36 -2.93 13.53
N ASP A 83 3.54 -2.57 12.55
CA ASP A 83 2.70 -3.54 11.83
C ASP A 83 3.58 -4.54 11.08
N VAL A 84 4.57 -4.04 10.32
CA VAL A 84 5.40 -4.88 9.44
C VAL A 84 6.47 -5.66 10.19
N VAL A 85 7.14 -5.05 11.18
CA VAL A 85 8.28 -5.68 11.87
C VAL A 85 7.86 -6.55 13.04
N HIS A 86 6.81 -6.15 13.77
CA HIS A 86 6.42 -6.84 15.00
C HIS A 86 5.13 -7.64 14.87
N ARG A 87 4.29 -7.36 13.87
CA ARG A 87 2.94 -7.93 13.72
C ARG A 87 2.68 -8.35 12.28
N LEU A 88 3.67 -8.96 11.64
CA LEU A 88 3.60 -9.32 10.21
C LEU A 88 2.42 -10.23 9.90
N ASP A 89 2.15 -11.23 10.75
CA ASP A 89 1.01 -12.14 10.56
C ASP A 89 -0.34 -11.41 10.61
N GLU A 90 -0.49 -10.45 11.53
CA GLU A 90 -1.69 -9.60 11.60
C GLU A 90 -1.81 -8.69 10.37
N THR A 91 -0.69 -8.13 9.91
CA THR A 91 -0.62 -7.32 8.69
C THR A 91 -1.08 -8.14 7.47
N LEU A 92 -0.55 -9.36 7.30
CA LEU A 92 -0.97 -10.28 6.24
C LEU A 92 -2.45 -10.67 6.37
N ALA A 93 -2.97 -10.83 7.58
CA ALA A 93 -4.39 -11.11 7.80
C ALA A 93 -5.29 -9.94 7.33
N VAL A 94 -4.88 -8.69 7.59
CA VAL A 94 -5.58 -7.50 7.07
C VAL A 94 -5.55 -7.46 5.55
N ILE A 95 -4.37 -7.65 4.93
CA ILE A 95 -4.24 -7.67 3.47
C ILE A 95 -5.13 -8.77 2.88
N ARG A 96 -5.09 -9.98 3.44
CA ARG A 96 -5.92 -11.10 3.01
C ARG A 96 -7.41 -10.78 3.11
N ALA A 97 -7.86 -10.16 4.20
CA ALA A 97 -9.24 -9.76 4.36
C ALA A 97 -9.69 -8.75 3.29
N ILE A 98 -8.83 -7.79 2.94
CA ILE A 98 -9.10 -6.84 1.85
C ILE A 98 -9.18 -7.57 0.51
N LEU A 99 -8.24 -8.47 0.22
CA LEU A 99 -8.23 -9.23 -1.04
C LEU A 99 -9.46 -10.14 -1.17
N LEU A 100 -9.89 -10.78 -0.08
CA LEU A 100 -11.12 -11.60 -0.03
C LEU A 100 -12.39 -10.77 -0.23
N ALA A 101 -12.42 -9.52 0.22
CA ALA A 101 -13.53 -8.61 -0.05
C ALA A 101 -13.62 -8.20 -1.53
N GLY A 102 -12.54 -8.43 -2.29
CA GLY A 102 -12.46 -8.21 -3.74
C GLY A 102 -12.10 -6.78 -4.13
N ALA A 103 -11.65 -6.65 -5.37
CA ALA A 103 -11.35 -5.35 -5.97
C ALA A 103 -12.61 -4.46 -5.95
N PRO A 104 -12.48 -3.16 -5.59
CA PRO A 104 -13.60 -2.25 -5.76
C PRO A 104 -13.99 -2.26 -7.22
N ASN A 105 -15.27 -2.50 -7.47
CA ASN A 105 -15.86 -2.62 -8.79
C ASN A 105 -15.31 -3.74 -9.68
N ALA A 106 -15.40 -4.98 -9.19
CA ALA A 106 -15.74 -6.14 -10.05
C ALA A 106 -17.14 -6.02 -10.73
N ARG A 107 -17.83 -4.87 -10.58
CA ARG A 107 -19.18 -4.59 -11.08
C ARG A 107 -19.35 -3.28 -11.87
N ALA A 108 -18.32 -2.45 -12.04
CA ALA A 108 -18.44 -1.19 -12.82
C ALA A 108 -17.79 -1.25 -14.22
N ALA A 109 -17.11 -2.35 -14.57
CA ALA A 109 -16.71 -2.61 -15.97
C ALA A 109 -17.84 -3.21 -16.83
N ALA A 110 -19.06 -3.36 -16.29
CA ALA A 110 -20.24 -3.82 -17.03
C ALA A 110 -21.22 -2.67 -17.42
N LEU A 111 -20.87 -1.42 -17.13
CA LEU A 111 -21.63 -0.24 -17.54
C LEU A 111 -20.67 0.91 -17.89
N ALA A 112 -19.89 0.73 -18.95
CA ALA A 112 -19.33 1.80 -19.78
C ALA A 112 -19.00 1.22 -21.16
#